data_AF-A0AA85JET7-F1
#
_entry.id   AF-A0AA85JET7-F1
#
_cell.length_a   1.000
_cell.length_b   1.000
_cell.length_c   1.000
_cell.angle_alpha   90.00
_cell.angle_beta   90.00
_cell.angle_gamma   90.00
#
_symmetry.space_group_name_H-M   'P 1'
#
loop_
_entity.id
_entity.type
_entity.pdbx_description
1 polymer ?
#
loop_
_entity_poly.entity_id
_entity_poly.type
_entity_poly.pdbx_seq_one_letter_code
_entity_poly.pdbx_strand_id
1 'polypeptide(L)'
;MGILDIVKDEMPAKDFENSSIIIVPKPGFCVKLKSKKNEKVFVNICISDKVPAPRRITEDELREILDDIENSPPFKVPMCIGEPHAEVDSAQKGCTAYDVAINPEFYEKVKSSELFEAFLMTVIFEGLENKYGIDLEKSWIVLKNKKCMGRLQEQCIRTSSRPAIIEMDSSASCNPKVIELPDPPVKGDTPKYELVQVNYDNSEKLRYLIARISLPKLVCFLLNK
;
A
#
# COMPACT_ATOMS: atom_id res chain seq x y z
N MET A 1 -31.10 -2.85 -50.02
CA MET A 1 -31.18 -2.56 -48.57
C MET A 1 -30.33 -3.61 -47.87
N GLY A 2 -29.16 -3.19 -47.38
CA GLY A 2 -28.09 -4.07 -46.91
C GLY A 2 -28.21 -4.42 -45.42
N ILE A 3 -27.55 -5.51 -45.04
CA ILE A 3 -27.48 -6.10 -43.69
C ILE A 3 -26.28 -5.51 -42.89
N LEU A 4 -25.83 -4.32 -43.28
CA LEU A 4 -24.81 -3.55 -42.58
C LEU A 4 -25.54 -2.42 -41.87
N ASP A 5 -25.87 -2.59 -40.59
CA ASP A 5 -26.08 -1.53 -39.58
C ASP A 5 -26.66 -2.12 -38.28
N ILE A 6 -26.00 -3.12 -37.70
CA ILE A 6 -26.28 -3.54 -36.32
C ILE A 6 -24.96 -3.54 -35.55
N VAL A 7 -24.66 -2.36 -35.02
CA VAL A 7 -23.96 -2.08 -33.76
C VAL A 7 -22.57 -2.70 -33.60
N LYS A 8 -21.58 -1.99 -34.16
CA LYS A 8 -20.25 -1.86 -33.54
C LYS A 8 -20.41 -0.98 -32.30
N ASP A 9 -20.48 -1.61 -31.13
CA ASP A 9 -20.13 -0.91 -29.88
C ASP A 9 -18.82 -1.53 -29.38
N GLU A 10 -17.74 -1.21 -30.11
CA GLU A 10 -16.38 -1.44 -29.62
C GLU A 10 -16.15 -0.44 -28.49
N MET A 11 -16.31 -0.90 -27.24
CA MET A 11 -15.87 -0.11 -26.10
C MET A 11 -14.35 0.08 -26.20
N PRO A 12 -13.84 1.32 -26.17
CA PRO A 12 -12.40 1.54 -26.28
C PRO A 12 -11.69 0.90 -25.09
N ALA A 13 -10.66 0.11 -25.39
CA ALA A 13 -9.69 -0.36 -24.40
C ALA A 13 -9.14 0.87 -23.67
N LYS A 14 -9.54 1.04 -22.39
CA LYS A 14 -8.95 2.06 -21.53
C LYS A 14 -7.51 1.66 -21.30
N ASP A 15 -6.59 2.42 -21.87
CA ASP A 15 -5.18 2.41 -21.47
C ASP A 15 -5.12 2.60 -19.96
N PHE A 16 -4.71 1.54 -19.24
CA PHE A 16 -4.50 1.59 -17.80
C PHE A 16 -3.24 2.40 -17.53
N GLU A 17 -3.38 3.71 -17.49
CA GLU A 17 -2.35 4.59 -16.97
C GLU A 17 -2.18 4.27 -15.49
N ASN A 18 -1.04 3.68 -15.11
CA ASN A 18 -0.66 3.40 -13.73
C ASN A 18 -0.41 4.72 -13.01
N SER A 19 -1.48 5.46 -12.72
CA SER A 19 -1.41 6.69 -11.93
C SER A 19 -1.29 6.33 -10.46
N SER A 20 -0.19 6.76 -9.87
CA SER A 20 0.05 6.75 -8.43
C SER A 20 -0.14 8.17 -7.92
N ILE A 21 -0.90 8.31 -6.83
CA ILE A 21 -1.14 9.59 -6.19
C ILE A 21 -0.52 9.59 -4.80
N ILE A 22 0.13 10.70 -4.46
CA ILE A 22 0.63 10.93 -3.11
C ILE A 22 -0.46 11.64 -2.32
N ILE A 23 -0.77 11.12 -1.14
CA ILE A 23 -1.76 11.70 -0.24
C ILE A 23 -1.18 11.90 1.15
N VAL A 24 -1.69 12.90 1.85
CA VAL A 24 -1.59 13.00 3.31
C VAL A 24 -2.98 12.71 3.86
N PRO A 25 -3.19 11.59 4.56
CA PRO A 25 -4.51 11.24 5.05
C PRO A 25 -4.92 12.14 6.22
N LYS A 26 -6.22 12.28 6.44
CA LYS A 26 -6.76 13.05 7.57
C LYS A 26 -6.75 12.20 8.84
N PRO A 27 -6.43 12.76 10.03
CA PRO A 27 -6.43 12.00 11.27
C PRO A 27 -7.85 11.60 11.68
N GLY A 28 -8.03 10.33 12.05
CA GLY A 28 -9.26 9.79 12.62
C GLY A 28 -9.13 9.55 14.12
N PHE A 29 -8.78 8.32 14.50
CA PHE A 29 -8.53 7.92 15.89
C PHE A 29 -7.23 7.12 16.01
N CYS A 30 -6.64 7.09 17.21
CA CYS A 30 -5.40 6.39 17.46
C CYS A 30 -5.65 5.19 18.37
N VAL A 31 -5.05 4.07 18.00
CA VAL A 31 -5.11 2.80 18.71
C VAL A 31 -3.75 2.52 19.31
N LYS A 32 -3.73 2.17 20.58
CA LYS A 32 -2.53 1.72 21.29
C LYS A 32 -2.62 0.22 21.52
N LEU A 33 -1.54 -0.47 21.21
CA LEU A 33 -1.38 -1.89 21.46
C LEU A 33 0.07 -2.20 21.84
N LYS A 34 0.37 -3.47 22.01
CA LYS A 34 1.72 -3.96 22.28
C LYS A 34 2.13 -5.00 21.27
N SER A 35 3.42 -5.11 21.01
CA SER A 35 3.99 -6.29 20.35
C SER A 35 4.08 -7.46 21.34
N LYS A 36 4.24 -8.69 20.85
CA LYS A 36 4.54 -9.85 21.73
C LYS A 36 5.85 -9.69 22.51
N LYS A 37 6.72 -8.75 22.11
CA LYS A 37 7.93 -8.35 22.83
C LYS A 37 7.67 -7.28 23.90
N ASN A 38 6.40 -6.96 24.18
CA ASN A 38 5.94 -5.95 25.13
C ASN A 38 6.39 -4.51 24.78
N GLU A 39 6.63 -4.24 23.49
CA GLU A 39 6.96 -2.92 22.96
C GLU A 39 5.68 -2.15 22.62
N LYS A 40 5.67 -0.82 22.82
CA LYS A 40 4.48 -0.01 22.52
C LYS A 40 4.38 0.23 21.03
N VAL A 41 3.23 -0.14 20.47
CA VAL A 41 2.88 0.12 19.08
C VAL A 41 1.63 1.00 19.04
N PHE A 42 1.62 1.96 18.13
CA PHE A 42 0.47 2.82 17.87
C PHE A 42 0.03 2.63 16.42
N VAL A 43 -1.27 2.61 16.20
CA VAL A 43 -1.87 2.59 14.87
C VAL A 43 -2.81 3.78 14.74
N ASN A 44 -2.52 4.66 13.80
CA ASN A 44 -3.32 5.83 13.49
C ASN A 44 -4.31 5.46 12.39
N ILE A 45 -5.59 5.36 12.74
CA ILE A 45 -6.66 5.17 11.78
C ILE A 45 -6.99 6.52 11.16
N CYS A 46 -6.62 6.65 9.89
CA CYS A 46 -6.71 7.86 9.11
C CYS A 46 -7.76 7.72 8.00
N ILE A 47 -8.14 8.84 7.40
CA ILE A 47 -9.24 8.94 6.46
C ILE A 47 -8.74 9.53 5.15
N SER A 48 -9.08 8.91 4.02
CA SER A 48 -8.83 9.49 2.70
C SER A 48 -9.91 9.08 1.69
N ASP A 49 -10.44 10.06 0.96
CA ASP A 49 -11.36 9.89 -0.17
C ASP A 49 -10.73 9.14 -1.35
N LYS A 50 -9.39 9.06 -1.37
CA LYS A 50 -8.62 8.35 -2.40
C LYS A 50 -8.56 6.85 -2.17
N VAL A 51 -8.90 6.38 -0.97
CA VAL A 51 -9.06 4.94 -0.69
C VAL A 51 -10.46 4.52 -1.12
N PRO A 52 -10.61 3.50 -1.99
CA PRO A 52 -11.92 3.01 -2.40
C PRO A 52 -12.77 2.54 -1.22
N ALA A 53 -14.07 2.79 -1.27
CA ALA A 53 -14.99 2.26 -0.27
C ALA A 53 -15.13 0.72 -0.43
N PRO A 54 -15.18 -0.04 0.67
CA PRO A 54 -15.55 -1.45 0.61
C PRO A 54 -17.00 -1.63 0.16
N ARG A 55 -17.37 -2.87 -0.16
CA ARG A 55 -18.78 -3.24 -0.40
C ARG A 55 -19.61 -2.83 0.83
N ARG A 56 -20.76 -2.20 0.59
CA ARG A 56 -21.72 -1.92 1.67
C ARG A 56 -22.39 -3.24 2.07
N ILE A 57 -22.22 -3.61 3.33
CA ILE A 57 -22.87 -4.76 3.97
C ILE A 57 -23.58 -4.30 5.24
N THR A 58 -24.46 -5.09 5.85
CA THR A 58 -25.02 -4.79 7.18
C THR A 58 -24.17 -5.39 8.30
N GLU A 59 -24.52 -5.19 9.58
CA GLU A 59 -23.87 -5.93 10.67
C GLU A 59 -24.25 -7.41 10.65
N ASP A 60 -25.51 -7.73 10.34
CA ASP A 60 -25.97 -9.13 10.31
C ASP A 60 -25.30 -9.89 9.18
N GLU A 61 -25.16 -9.28 8.00
CA GLU A 61 -24.37 -9.86 6.90
C GLU A 61 -22.90 -10.07 7.31
N LEU A 62 -22.30 -9.17 8.11
CA LEU A 62 -20.94 -9.37 8.61
C LEU A 62 -20.88 -10.54 9.60
N ARG A 63 -21.88 -10.70 10.48
CA ARG A 63 -21.96 -11.84 11.40
C ARG A 63 -22.05 -13.16 10.63
N GLU A 64 -22.92 -13.24 9.63
CA GLU A 64 -23.05 -14.42 8.76
C GLU A 64 -21.72 -14.78 8.08
N ILE A 65 -20.99 -13.77 7.56
CA ILE A 65 -19.68 -13.97 6.94
C ILE A 65 -18.64 -14.48 7.95
N LEU A 66 -18.71 -14.03 9.21
CA LEU A 66 -17.79 -14.44 10.28
C LEU A 66 -18.13 -15.82 10.86
N ASP A 67 -19.40 -16.21 10.87
CA ASP A 67 -19.86 -17.50 11.34
C ASP A 67 -19.55 -18.63 10.34
N ASP A 68 -19.61 -18.33 9.04
CA ASP A 68 -19.28 -19.26 7.96
C ASP A 68 -18.28 -18.66 6.96
N ILE A 69 -17.03 -18.51 7.42
CA ILE A 69 -15.93 -17.94 6.62
C ILE A 69 -15.61 -18.79 5.38
N GLU A 70 -15.84 -20.10 5.44
CA GLU A 70 -15.47 -21.03 4.35
C GLU A 70 -16.46 -20.97 3.18
N ASN A 71 -17.76 -20.85 3.45
CA ASN A 71 -18.78 -20.83 2.39
C ASN A 71 -19.27 -19.41 2.03
N SER A 72 -18.98 -18.41 2.86
CA SER A 72 -19.38 -17.03 2.59
C SER A 72 -18.41 -16.30 1.65
N PRO A 73 -18.91 -15.36 0.82
CA PRO A 73 -18.03 -14.54 -0.01
C PRO A 73 -17.15 -13.63 0.86
N PRO A 74 -15.83 -13.53 0.59
CA PRO A 74 -14.92 -12.79 1.44
C PRO A 74 -15.23 -11.30 1.44
N PHE A 75 -15.38 -10.70 2.63
CA PHE A 75 -15.52 -9.26 2.78
C PHE A 75 -14.14 -8.59 2.77
N LYS A 76 -13.84 -7.85 1.69
CA LYS A 76 -12.57 -7.16 1.51
C LYS A 76 -12.68 -5.70 1.93
N VAL A 77 -11.74 -5.25 2.77
CA VAL A 77 -11.61 -3.85 3.17
C VAL A 77 -10.38 -3.23 2.52
N PRO A 78 -10.54 -2.33 1.53
CA PRO A 78 -9.43 -1.55 1.00
C PRO A 78 -8.86 -0.62 2.08
N MET A 79 -7.54 -0.66 2.27
CA MET A 79 -6.83 0.25 3.17
C MET A 79 -5.40 0.48 2.66
N CYS A 80 -4.82 1.63 3.00
CA CYS A 80 -3.40 1.89 2.77
C CYS A 80 -2.65 1.79 4.10
N ILE A 81 -1.62 0.95 4.14
CA ILE A 81 -0.75 0.79 5.30
C ILE A 81 0.54 1.55 5.02
N GLY A 82 0.79 2.62 5.76
CA GLY A 82 2.00 3.44 5.68
C GLY A 82 3.21 2.80 6.35
N GLU A 83 4.38 3.36 6.07
CA GLU A 83 5.66 2.92 6.68
C GLU A 83 5.71 3.17 8.20
N PRO A 84 6.41 2.31 8.96
CA PRO A 84 6.63 2.55 10.38
C PRO A 84 7.42 3.84 10.59
N HIS A 85 7.02 4.62 11.58
CA HIS A 85 7.78 5.77 12.04
C HIS A 85 7.96 5.76 13.56
N ALA A 86 9.12 6.27 14.00
CA ALA A 86 9.52 6.28 15.40
C ALA A 86 9.00 7.55 16.08
N GLU A 87 8.32 7.36 17.21
CA GLU A 87 7.69 8.42 17.98
C GLU A 87 8.02 8.30 19.47
N VAL A 88 7.77 9.36 20.24
CA VAL A 88 8.03 9.37 21.69
C VAL A 88 6.71 9.46 22.45
N ASP A 89 6.49 8.51 23.35
CA ASP A 89 5.29 8.46 24.17
C ASP A 89 5.29 9.51 25.30
N SER A 90 4.17 9.63 26.02
CA SER A 90 4.06 10.56 27.15
C SER A 90 5.03 10.27 28.31
N ALA A 91 5.61 9.06 28.36
CA ALA A 91 6.61 8.65 29.34
C ALA A 91 8.05 8.81 28.81
N GLN A 92 8.24 9.56 27.71
CA GLN A 92 9.53 9.79 27.06
C GLN A 92 10.22 8.49 26.59
N LYS A 93 9.44 7.45 26.27
CA LYS A 93 9.94 6.20 25.70
C LYS A 93 9.65 6.13 24.21
N GLY A 94 10.62 5.64 23.44
CA GLY A 94 10.45 5.36 22.03
C GLY A 94 9.36 4.33 21.77
N CYS A 95 8.58 4.54 20.73
CA CYS A 95 7.52 3.66 20.27
C CYS A 95 7.39 3.74 18.75
N THR A 96 6.74 2.75 18.15
CA THR A 96 6.52 2.70 16.71
C THR A 96 5.07 3.04 16.40
N ALA A 97 4.86 3.94 15.45
CA ALA A 97 3.55 4.30 14.94
C ALA A 97 3.39 3.87 13.47
N TYR A 98 2.17 3.45 13.13
CA TYR A 98 1.77 3.08 11.77
C TYR A 98 0.55 3.90 11.37
N ASP A 99 0.55 4.46 10.17
CA ASP A 99 -0.59 5.21 9.64
C ASP A 99 -1.39 4.33 8.69
N VAL A 100 -2.66 4.06 9.01
CA VAL A 100 -3.56 3.25 8.18
C VAL A 100 -4.71 4.10 7.67
N ALA A 101 -4.77 4.34 6.37
CA ALA A 101 -5.82 5.14 5.75
C ALA A 101 -6.96 4.27 5.21
N ILE A 102 -8.20 4.63 5.56
CA ILE A 102 -9.43 3.99 5.07
C ILE A 102 -10.39 5.01 4.45
N ASN A 103 -11.38 4.52 3.72
CA ASN A 103 -12.42 5.34 3.12
C ASN A 103 -13.30 6.04 4.20
N PRO A 104 -13.69 7.32 4.02
CA PRO A 104 -14.53 8.05 4.97
C PRO A 104 -15.87 7.37 5.29
N GLU A 105 -16.58 6.81 4.30
CA GLU A 105 -17.88 6.17 4.53
C GLU A 105 -17.74 4.94 5.44
N PHE A 106 -16.69 4.15 5.22
CA PHE A 106 -16.41 2.99 6.05
C PHE A 106 -15.93 3.37 7.44
N TYR A 107 -15.17 4.47 7.55
CA TYR A 107 -14.73 5.01 8.85
C TYR A 107 -15.91 5.39 9.74
N GLU A 108 -16.93 6.07 9.21
CA GLU A 108 -18.13 6.40 10.00
C GLU A 108 -18.86 5.16 10.48
N LYS A 109 -18.93 4.12 9.63
CA LYS A 109 -19.52 2.84 10.01
C LYS A 109 -18.77 2.16 11.15
N VAL A 110 -17.44 2.13 11.07
CA VAL A 110 -16.56 1.60 12.12
C VAL A 110 -16.77 2.34 13.43
N LYS A 111 -16.92 3.66 13.40
CA LYS A 111 -17.21 4.45 14.60
C LYS A 111 -18.56 4.15 15.23
N SER A 112 -19.55 3.78 14.42
CA SER A 112 -20.91 3.51 14.89
C SER A 112 -21.11 2.09 15.41
N SER A 113 -20.19 1.16 15.12
CA SER A 113 -20.38 -0.27 15.34
C SER A 113 -19.13 -0.92 15.92
N GLU A 114 -19.25 -1.47 17.13
CA GLU A 114 -18.18 -2.23 17.78
C GLU A 114 -17.78 -3.47 16.98
N LEU A 115 -18.72 -4.10 16.26
CA LEU A 115 -18.43 -5.25 15.41
C LEU A 115 -17.52 -4.86 14.23
N PHE A 116 -17.83 -3.75 13.54
CA PHE A 116 -16.98 -3.26 12.44
C PHE A 116 -15.64 -2.75 12.96
N GLU A 117 -15.58 -2.15 14.15
CA GLU A 117 -14.33 -1.76 14.79
C GLU A 117 -13.45 -2.98 15.07
N ALA A 118 -13.96 -3.99 15.76
CA ALA A 118 -13.21 -5.20 16.08
C ALA A 118 -12.75 -5.95 14.83
N PHE A 119 -13.61 -6.03 13.81
CA PHE A 119 -13.27 -6.60 12.51
C PHE A 119 -12.13 -5.83 11.84
N LEU A 120 -12.24 -4.50 11.75
CA LEU A 120 -11.20 -3.67 11.14
C LEU A 120 -9.87 -3.81 11.89
N MET A 121 -9.88 -3.78 13.22
CA MET A 121 -8.65 -3.91 14.02
C MET A 121 -7.96 -5.25 13.74
N THR A 122 -8.73 -6.33 13.65
CA THR A 122 -8.21 -7.67 13.35
C THR A 122 -7.53 -7.69 11.97
N VAL A 123 -8.20 -7.17 10.95
CA VAL A 123 -7.66 -7.10 9.57
C VAL A 123 -6.40 -6.22 9.51
N ILE A 124 -6.38 -5.11 10.26
CA ILE A 124 -5.21 -4.22 10.32
C ILE A 124 -4.03 -4.90 10.98
N PHE A 125 -4.22 -5.59 12.10
CA PHE A 125 -3.13 -6.27 12.79
C PHE A 125 -2.55 -7.36 11.91
N GLU A 126 -3.38 -8.22 11.32
CA GLU A 126 -2.93 -9.22 10.37
C GLU A 126 -2.20 -8.57 9.17
N GLY A 127 -2.72 -7.46 8.64
CA GLY A 127 -2.08 -6.71 7.56
C GLY A 127 -0.71 -6.16 7.94
N LEU A 128 -0.54 -5.67 9.17
CA LEU A 128 0.74 -5.17 9.69
C LEU A 128 1.73 -6.33 9.94
N GLU A 129 1.28 -7.41 10.55
CA GLU A 129 2.08 -8.62 10.80
C GLU A 129 2.59 -9.19 9.46
N ASN A 130 1.71 -9.31 8.46
CA ASN A 130 2.07 -9.80 7.13
C ASN A 130 3.00 -8.85 6.36
N LYS A 131 2.76 -7.53 6.43
CA LYS A 131 3.54 -6.54 5.67
C LYS A 131 4.94 -6.32 6.27
N TYR A 132 5.05 -6.30 7.59
CA TYR A 132 6.28 -5.92 8.30
C TYR A 132 6.95 -7.07 9.07
N GLY A 133 6.36 -8.26 9.10
CA GLY A 133 6.91 -9.40 9.83
C GLY A 133 6.97 -9.17 11.34
N ILE A 134 6.02 -8.39 11.87
CA ILE A 134 5.90 -8.10 13.31
C ILE A 134 4.89 -9.05 13.96
N ASP A 135 4.94 -9.14 15.29
CA ASP A 135 4.01 -9.92 16.09
C ASP A 135 3.27 -9.00 17.07
N LEU A 136 1.96 -8.87 16.93
CA LEU A 136 1.12 -7.97 17.71
C LEU A 136 0.28 -8.75 18.74
N GLU A 137 0.06 -8.13 19.90
CA GLU A 137 -0.96 -8.61 20.83
C GLU A 137 -2.35 -8.26 20.29
N LYS A 138 -3.29 -9.22 20.36
CA LYS A 138 -4.69 -9.02 19.93
C LYS A 138 -5.53 -8.21 20.94
N SER A 139 -4.87 -7.44 21.82
CA SER A 139 -5.50 -6.54 22.77
C SER A 139 -5.10 -5.10 22.46
N TRP A 140 -6.09 -4.21 22.36
CA TRP A 140 -5.88 -2.83 21.98
C TRP A 140 -6.72 -1.87 22.83
N ILE A 141 -6.30 -0.61 22.84
CA ILE A 141 -6.99 0.48 23.51
C ILE A 141 -7.11 1.65 22.53
N VAL A 142 -8.34 2.05 22.24
CA VAL A 142 -8.60 3.29 21.48
C VAL A 142 -8.36 4.49 22.40
N LEU A 143 -7.50 5.42 21.96
CA LEU A 143 -7.18 6.63 22.70
C LEU A 143 -8.29 7.67 22.53
N LYS A 144 -8.87 8.14 23.63
CA LYS A 144 -9.96 9.13 23.62
C LYS A 144 -9.46 10.57 23.39
N ASN A 145 -8.27 10.89 23.91
CA ASN A 145 -7.74 12.26 23.94
C ASN A 145 -6.70 12.53 22.84
N LYS A 146 -6.42 11.55 21.98
CA LYS A 146 -5.38 11.65 20.94
C LYS A 146 -5.87 10.99 19.65
N LYS A 147 -5.90 11.77 18.56
CA LYS A 147 -6.36 11.31 17.25
C LYS A 147 -5.28 10.63 16.42
N CYS A 148 -4.03 11.04 16.60
CA CYS A 148 -2.87 10.42 15.95
C CYS A 148 -1.64 10.50 16.87
N MET A 149 -0.78 9.50 16.78
CA MET A 149 0.55 9.50 17.35
C MET A 149 1.53 10.03 16.31
N GLY A 150 2.20 11.14 16.62
CA GLY A 150 3.15 11.74 15.70
C GLY A 150 2.54 12.57 14.58
N ARG A 151 3.37 12.88 13.58
CA ARG A 151 2.96 13.54 12.34
C ARG A 151 2.64 12.48 11.30
N LEU A 152 1.43 12.55 10.73
CA LEU A 152 1.02 11.65 9.65
C LEU A 152 1.97 11.76 8.45
N GLN A 153 2.41 10.61 7.96
CA GLN A 153 3.32 10.52 6.82
C GLN A 153 2.56 10.52 5.48
N GLU A 154 3.25 10.97 4.43
CA GLU A 154 2.76 10.85 3.06
C GLU A 154 2.66 9.38 2.64
N GLN A 155 1.60 9.03 1.93
CA GLN A 155 1.36 7.68 1.43
C GLN A 155 1.13 7.70 -0.09
N CYS A 156 1.68 6.72 -0.79
CA CYS A 156 1.47 6.54 -2.23
C CYS A 156 0.37 5.50 -2.47
N ILE A 157 -0.75 5.94 -3.05
CA ILE A 157 -1.87 5.09 -3.42
C ILE A 157 -1.82 4.84 -4.92
N ARG A 158 -1.99 3.58 -5.33
CA ARG A 158 -2.24 3.23 -6.73
C ARG A 158 -3.71 3.45 -7.04
N THR A 159 -4.01 4.28 -8.04
CA THR A 159 -5.39 4.66 -8.38
C THR A 159 -6.08 3.62 -9.29
N SER A 160 -5.32 2.75 -9.96
CA SER A 160 -5.85 1.69 -10.81
C SER A 160 -5.85 0.31 -10.12
N SER A 161 -6.99 -0.35 -10.10
CA SER A 161 -7.07 -1.78 -9.77
C SER A 161 -6.41 -2.60 -10.88
N ARG A 162 -5.39 -3.41 -10.56
CA ARG A 162 -4.93 -4.42 -11.53
C ARG A 162 -6.01 -5.49 -11.67
N PRO A 163 -6.39 -5.90 -12.89
CA PRO A 163 -7.14 -7.14 -13.05
C PRO A 163 -6.28 -8.30 -12.49
N ALA A 164 -6.92 -9.19 -11.73
CA ALA A 164 -6.22 -10.26 -11.01
C ALA A 164 -5.64 -11.35 -11.94
N ILE A 165 -6.15 -11.45 -13.17
CA ILE A 165 -5.75 -12.43 -14.17
C ILE A 165 -5.81 -11.74 -15.53
N ILE A 166 -4.70 -11.74 -16.26
CA ILE A 166 -4.63 -11.37 -17.67
C ILE A 166 -4.18 -12.62 -18.38
N GLU A 167 -5.00 -13.14 -19.30
CA GLU A 167 -4.60 -14.25 -20.14
C GLU A 167 -3.44 -13.77 -21.04
N MET A 168 -2.32 -14.47 -20.98
CA MET A 168 -1.21 -14.24 -21.91
C MET A 168 -1.59 -14.92 -23.22
N ASP A 169 -2.15 -14.17 -24.17
CA ASP A 169 -2.34 -14.66 -25.53
C ASP A 169 -0.98 -15.09 -26.09
N SER A 170 -0.78 -16.40 -26.16
CA SER A 170 0.50 -17.03 -26.49
C SER A 170 0.76 -17.07 -28.00
N SER A 171 0.33 -16.05 -28.75
CA SER A 171 0.46 -16.05 -30.23
C SER A 171 0.54 -14.68 -30.90
N ALA A 172 1.36 -13.77 -30.35
CA ALA A 172 1.90 -12.68 -31.15
C ALA A 172 3.42 -12.61 -30.98
N SER A 173 4.15 -12.81 -32.08
CA SER A 173 5.54 -12.38 -32.21
C SER A 173 5.56 -10.85 -32.07
N CYS A 174 5.69 -10.38 -30.84
CA CYS A 174 5.91 -8.97 -30.55
C CYS A 174 7.37 -8.65 -30.84
N ASN A 175 7.67 -8.30 -32.08
CA ASN A 175 8.75 -7.34 -32.32
C ASN A 175 8.40 -6.09 -31.52
N PRO A 176 9.22 -5.65 -30.54
CA PRO A 176 8.89 -4.49 -29.73
C PRO A 176 8.87 -3.26 -30.64
N LYS A 177 7.67 -2.76 -30.97
CA LYS A 177 7.52 -1.38 -31.43
C LYS A 177 7.80 -0.50 -30.23
N VAL A 178 9.02 0.03 -30.18
CA VAL A 178 9.41 1.14 -29.31
C VAL A 178 8.38 2.25 -29.52
N ILE A 179 7.59 2.55 -28.49
CA ILE A 179 6.78 3.75 -28.45
C ILE A 179 7.76 4.87 -28.10
N GLU A 180 8.16 5.67 -29.09
CA GLU A 180 8.88 6.92 -28.85
C GLU A 180 7.94 7.89 -28.14
N LEU A 181 8.07 8.00 -26.82
CA LEU A 181 7.55 9.13 -26.08
C LEU A 181 8.31 10.39 -26.55
N PRO A 182 7.64 11.53 -26.81
CA PRO A 182 8.36 12.78 -27.01
C PRO A 182 9.22 13.05 -25.78
N ASP A 183 10.51 13.33 -26.01
CA ASP A 183 11.47 13.58 -24.94
C ASP A 183 10.94 14.65 -23.97
N PRO A 184 11.00 14.42 -22.65
CA PRO A 184 10.73 15.49 -21.69
C PRO A 184 11.69 16.66 -21.97
N PRO A 185 11.25 17.92 -21.81
CA PRO A 185 12.02 19.12 -22.21
C PRO A 185 13.31 19.36 -21.41
N VAL A 186 13.70 18.41 -20.56
CA VAL A 186 14.91 18.48 -19.75
C VAL A 186 15.75 17.24 -20.07
N LYS A 187 16.76 17.42 -20.94
CA LYS A 187 17.86 16.46 -21.05
C LYS A 187 18.62 16.47 -19.73
N GLY A 188 18.22 15.61 -18.80
CA GLY A 188 19.00 15.29 -17.62
C GLY A 188 20.32 14.64 -18.05
N ASP A 189 21.43 14.97 -17.38
CA ASP A 189 22.72 14.37 -17.68
C ASP A 189 22.63 12.85 -17.47
N THR A 190 22.96 12.06 -18.48
CA THR A 190 22.95 10.60 -18.37
C THR A 190 24.04 10.17 -17.39
N PRO A 191 23.71 9.41 -16.33
CA PRO A 191 24.71 8.95 -15.39
C PRO A 191 25.64 7.94 -16.03
N LYS A 192 26.93 8.07 -15.75
CA LYS A 192 27.92 7.08 -16.18
C LYS A 192 27.80 5.88 -15.26
N TYR A 193 27.78 4.68 -15.81
CA TYR A 193 27.82 3.47 -14.99
C TYR A 193 28.83 2.46 -15.51
N GLU A 194 29.29 1.61 -14.60
CA GLU A 194 30.25 0.55 -14.85
C GLU A 194 29.71 -0.76 -14.24
N LEU A 195 29.81 -1.85 -15.00
CA LEU A 195 29.39 -3.18 -14.57
C LEU A 195 30.62 -4.01 -14.20
N VAL A 196 30.75 -4.38 -12.93
CA VAL A 196 31.86 -5.18 -12.42
C VAL A 196 31.39 -6.58 -12.08
N GLN A 197 31.94 -7.58 -12.76
CA GLN A 197 31.71 -8.98 -12.42
C GLN A 197 32.66 -9.38 -11.28
N VAL A 198 32.12 -9.88 -10.17
CA VAL A 198 32.91 -10.36 -9.04
C VAL A 198 32.76 -11.87 -8.90
N ASN A 199 33.89 -12.57 -8.87
CA ASN A 199 33.97 -13.97 -8.52
C ASN A 199 34.61 -14.06 -7.12
N TYR A 200 34.04 -14.85 -6.22
CA TYR A 200 34.75 -15.22 -4.98
C TYR A 200 35.68 -16.40 -5.28
N ASP A 201 36.91 -16.31 -4.79
CA ASP A 201 37.89 -17.38 -4.94
C ASP A 201 37.38 -18.68 -4.27
N ASN A 202 37.29 -19.71 -5.11
CA ASN A 202 37.23 -21.14 -4.77
C ASN A 202 35.98 -21.73 -4.10
N SER A 203 34.77 -21.27 -4.42
CA SER A 203 33.61 -22.19 -4.41
C SER A 203 32.72 -22.00 -5.64
N GLU A 204 32.41 -23.10 -6.31
CA GLU A 204 31.49 -23.12 -7.44
C GLU A 204 30.11 -22.61 -6.97
N LYS A 205 29.70 -21.48 -7.54
CA LYS A 205 28.34 -20.91 -7.57
C LYS A 205 28.04 -19.81 -6.54
N LEU A 206 28.27 -18.56 -6.97
CA LEU A 206 27.24 -17.55 -7.27
C LEU A 206 27.93 -16.37 -7.97
N ARG A 207 27.51 -16.05 -9.20
CA ARG A 207 28.04 -14.91 -9.97
C ARG A 207 27.15 -13.71 -9.71
N TYR A 208 27.72 -12.62 -9.18
CA TYR A 208 27.02 -11.36 -9.06
C TYR A 208 27.68 -10.30 -9.93
N LEU A 209 26.84 -9.47 -10.53
CA LEU A 209 27.25 -8.32 -11.33
C LEU A 209 26.94 -7.07 -10.50
N ILE A 210 27.95 -6.26 -10.23
CA ILE A 210 27.82 -5.02 -9.49
C ILE A 210 27.75 -3.87 -10.48
N ALA A 211 26.63 -3.16 -10.54
CA ALA A 211 26.51 -1.91 -11.28
C ALA A 211 26.90 -0.73 -10.39
N ARG A 212 28.03 -0.08 -10.69
CA ARG A 212 28.42 1.19 -10.07
C ARG A 212 27.90 2.33 -10.92
N ILE A 213 26.94 3.09 -10.40
CA ILE A 213 26.33 4.22 -11.11
C ILE A 213 26.89 5.52 -10.51
N SER A 214 27.57 6.31 -11.33
CA SER A 214 28.04 7.65 -11.02
C SER A 214 27.01 8.67 -11.49
N LEU A 215 26.31 9.25 -10.53
CA LEU A 215 25.28 10.25 -10.78
C LEU A 215 25.92 11.66 -10.87
N PRO A 216 25.86 12.34 -12.03
CA PRO A 216 26.34 13.70 -12.15
C PRO A 216 25.46 14.65 -11.31
N LYS A 217 26.11 15.61 -10.64
CA LYS A 217 25.47 16.69 -9.83
C LYS A 217 24.80 16.28 -8.52
N LEU A 218 25.16 15.13 -7.95
CA LEU A 218 24.90 14.87 -6.53
C LEU A 218 25.88 15.71 -5.68
N VAL A 219 25.58 17.00 -5.52
CA VAL A 219 26.21 17.83 -4.50
C VAL A 219 25.82 17.25 -3.14
N CYS A 220 26.84 16.91 -2.34
CA CYS A 220 26.74 16.32 -1.00
C CYS A 220 25.60 16.91 -0.16
N PHE A 221 24.52 16.14 0.05
CA PHE A 221 23.59 16.36 1.16
C PHE A 221 23.79 15.38 2.33
N LEU A 222 24.80 14.52 2.24
CA LEU A 222 25.15 13.55 3.29
C LEU A 222 26.64 13.69 3.65
N LEU A 223 26.98 14.76 4.35
CA LEU A 223 28.13 14.89 5.26
C LEU A 223 28.02 16.28 5.92
N ASN A 224 27.07 16.41 6.84
CA ASN A 224 27.11 17.36 7.95
C ASN A 224 25.99 16.98 8.94
N LYS A 225 26.27 15.95 9.74
CA LYS A 225 25.94 15.84 11.17
C LYS A 225 26.65 14.63 11.75
#